data_AF-A0A8T3NER1-F1
#
_entry.id   AF-A0A8T3NER1-F1
#
_cell.length_a   1.000
_cell.length_b   1.000
_cell.length_c   1.000
_cell.angle_alpha   90.00
_cell.angle_beta   90.00
_cell.angle_gamma   90.00
#
_symmetry.space_group_name_H-M   'P 1'
#
loop_
_entity.id
_entity.type
_entity.pdbx_description
1 polymer ?
#
loop_
_entity_poly.entity_id
_entity_poly.type
_entity_poly.pdbx_seq_one_letter_code
_entity_poly.pdbx_strand_id
1 'polypeptide(L)'
;MGTPECERAVLGQRVAAGTGPARDLTHARILLKTDAGSDGPAWTDGSVAEALDAGVSTVERVRKRFMARQSLGHPTRAERRVCLADGSHPQRRRATGPAQAPQAQAKE
;
A
#
# COMPACT_ATOMS: atom_id res chain seq x y z
N MET A 1 9.12 -4.05 3.83
CA MET A 1 7.75 -4.56 3.68
C MET A 1 7.21 -3.94 2.40
N GLY A 2 7.26 -4.67 1.29
CA GLY A 2 6.87 -4.15 -0.03
C GLY A 2 5.35 -3.99 -0.13
N THR A 3 4.90 -3.01 -0.91
CA THR A 3 3.50 -2.90 -1.31
C THR A 3 3.10 -4.19 -2.04
N PRO A 4 1.96 -4.82 -1.71
CA PRO A 4 1.53 -6.03 -2.39
C PRO A 4 1.35 -5.77 -3.90
N GLU A 5 1.73 -6.75 -4.73
CA GLU A 5 1.73 -6.66 -6.20
C GLU A 5 0.40 -6.15 -6.80
N CYS A 6 -0.72 -6.57 -6.22
CA CYS A 6 -2.06 -6.10 -6.61
C CYS A 6 -2.25 -4.59 -6.42
N GLU A 7 -1.71 -4.03 -5.36
CA GLU A 7 -1.86 -2.61 -5.06
C GLU A 7 -1.04 -1.78 -6.05
N ARG A 8 0.15 -2.26 -6.42
CA ARG A 8 0.94 -1.69 -7.53
C ARG A 8 0.16 -1.71 -8.84
N ALA A 9 -0.49 -2.84 -9.17
CA ALA A 9 -1.28 -2.98 -10.38
C ALA A 9 -2.46 -1.99 -10.44
N VAL A 10 -3.14 -1.75 -9.31
CA VAL A 10 -4.26 -0.78 -9.23
C VAL A 10 -3.77 0.64 -9.48
N LEU A 11 -2.67 1.03 -8.83
CA LEU A 11 -2.07 2.34 -9.02
C LEU A 11 -1.59 2.51 -10.47
N GLY A 12 -0.97 1.47 -11.04
CA GLY A 12 -0.55 1.44 -12.44
C GLY A 12 -1.71 1.62 -13.41
N GLN A 13 -2.82 0.89 -13.22
CA GLN A 13 -4.02 1.04 -14.05
C GLN A 13 -4.61 2.44 -13.97
N ARG A 14 -4.65 3.06 -12.78
CA ARG A 14 -5.12 4.46 -12.63
C ARG A 14 -4.26 5.44 -13.42
N VAL A 15 -2.94 5.29 -13.35
CA VAL A 15 -2.02 6.16 -14.10
C VAL A 15 -2.12 5.91 -15.61
N ALA A 16 -2.22 4.64 -16.03
CA ALA A 16 -2.35 4.25 -17.42
C ALA A 16 -3.67 4.70 -18.06
N ALA A 17 -4.77 4.64 -17.29
CA ALA A 17 -6.07 5.12 -17.75
C ALA A 17 -6.10 6.65 -18.00
N GLY A 18 -5.20 7.41 -17.36
CA GLY A 18 -5.04 8.85 -17.55
C GLY A 18 -6.27 9.71 -17.22
N THR A 19 -7.34 9.09 -16.71
CA THR A 19 -8.67 9.70 -16.57
C THR A 19 -9.07 9.72 -15.09
N GLY A 20 -9.32 10.91 -14.55
CA GLY A 20 -9.73 11.10 -13.16
C GLY A 20 -9.31 12.46 -12.61
N PRO A 21 -9.59 12.74 -11.32
CA PRO A 21 -9.14 13.96 -10.67
C PRO A 21 -7.61 14.04 -10.72
N ALA A 22 -7.06 15.17 -11.17
CA ALA A 22 -5.61 15.36 -11.29
C ALA A 22 -4.87 15.00 -9.99
N ARG A 23 -5.45 15.35 -8.84
CA ARG A 23 -4.92 15.01 -7.52
C ARG A 23 -4.81 13.51 -7.26
N ASP A 24 -5.78 12.72 -7.72
CA ASP A 24 -5.77 11.27 -7.55
C ASP A 24 -4.70 10.60 -8.42
N LEU A 25 -4.52 11.09 -9.65
CA LEU A 25 -3.43 10.66 -10.55
C LEU A 25 -2.06 11.04 -9.99
N THR A 26 -1.90 12.25 -9.45
CA THR A 26 -0.65 12.67 -8.79
C THR A 26 -0.35 11.79 -7.58
N HIS A 27 -1.34 11.52 -6.72
CA HIS A 27 -1.14 10.61 -5.59
C HIS A 27 -0.73 9.19 -6.05
N ALA A 28 -1.35 8.67 -7.12
CA ALA A 28 -0.99 7.37 -7.66
C ALA A 28 0.45 7.33 -8.19
N ARG A 29 0.88 8.38 -8.91
CA ARG A 29 2.26 8.55 -9.37
C ARG A 29 3.25 8.66 -8.23
N ILE A 30 2.92 9.41 -7.17
CA ILE A 30 3.73 9.50 -5.95
C ILE A 30 3.97 8.11 -5.39
N LEU A 31 2.89 7.37 -5.13
CA LEU A 31 2.96 6.04 -4.50
C LEU A 31 3.78 5.05 -5.33
N LEU A 32 3.59 5.02 -6.65
CA LEU A 32 4.36 4.17 -7.56
C LEU A 32 5.86 4.50 -7.58
N LYS A 33 6.23 5.78 -7.51
CA LYS A 33 7.63 6.21 -7.52
C LYS A 33 8.32 6.01 -6.18
N THR A 34 7.59 6.18 -5.07
CA THR A 34 8.11 5.92 -3.72
C THR A 34 8.12 4.44 -3.35
N ASP A 35 7.50 3.58 -4.16
CA ASP A 35 7.50 2.14 -3.91
C ASP A 35 8.92 1.58 -4.04
N ALA A 36 9.37 0.93 -2.97
CA ALA A 36 10.65 0.24 -2.89
C ALA A 36 10.48 -1.29 -2.91
N GLY A 37 9.40 -1.80 -3.52
CA GLY A 37 9.25 -3.22 -3.82
C GLY A 37 10.29 -3.71 -4.82
N SER A 38 10.32 -5.01 -5.12
CA SER A 38 11.37 -5.64 -5.95
C SER A 38 11.57 -4.98 -7.33
N ASP A 39 10.50 -4.46 -7.94
CA ASP A 39 10.53 -3.73 -9.22
C ASP A 39 10.33 -2.22 -9.07
N GLY A 40 10.44 -1.71 -7.84
CA GLY A 40 10.18 -0.32 -7.51
C GLY A 40 11.40 0.57 -7.64
N PRO A 41 11.24 1.78 -8.21
CA PRO A 41 12.35 2.70 -8.36
C PRO A 41 12.88 3.21 -7.01
N ALA A 42 12.15 3.00 -5.90
CA ALA A 42 12.56 3.33 -4.54
C ALA A 42 13.01 4.79 -4.38
N TRP A 43 12.38 5.72 -5.12
CA TRP A 43 12.80 7.11 -5.11
C TRP A 43 12.59 7.76 -3.75
N THR A 44 13.52 8.64 -3.39
CA THR A 44 13.40 9.47 -2.19
C THR A 44 12.27 10.47 -2.35
N ASP A 45 11.68 10.89 -1.23
CA ASP A 45 10.54 11.83 -1.22
C ASP A 45 10.90 13.14 -1.96
N GLY A 46 12.15 13.59 -1.85
CA GLY A 46 12.68 14.73 -2.59
C GLY A 46 12.74 14.50 -4.11
N SER A 47 13.22 13.35 -4.57
CA SER A 47 13.28 13.05 -6.02
C SER A 47 11.88 12.94 -6.64
N VAL A 48 10.91 12.42 -5.88
CA VAL A 48 9.51 12.34 -6.32
C VAL A 48 8.86 13.72 -6.35
N ALA A 49 9.14 14.55 -5.34
CA ALA A 49 8.68 15.94 -5.27
C ALA A 49 9.12 16.75 -6.49
N GLU A 50 10.41 16.72 -6.80
CA GLU A 50 10.99 17.40 -7.98
C GLU A 50 10.36 16.90 -9.29
N ALA A 51 10.25 15.58 -9.45
CA ALA A 51 9.75 15.00 -10.70
C ALA A 51 8.25 15.15 -10.94
N LEU A 52 7.47 15.53 -9.92
CA LEU A 52 6.03 15.71 -10.00
C LEU A 52 5.59 17.16 -9.74
N ASP A 53 6.53 18.08 -9.59
CA ASP A 53 6.28 19.48 -9.19
C ASP A 53 5.36 19.56 -7.95
N ALA A 54 5.66 18.71 -6.96
CA ALA A 54 4.88 18.57 -5.75
C ALA A 54 5.74 18.84 -4.52
N GLY A 55 5.17 19.40 -3.46
CA GLY A 55 5.91 19.60 -2.21
C GLY A 55 6.28 18.26 -1.53
N VAL A 56 7.49 18.18 -0.95
CA VAL A 56 7.96 17.00 -0.18
C VAL A 56 6.97 16.62 0.93
N SER A 57 6.43 17.60 1.64
CA SER A 57 5.40 17.38 2.67
C SER A 57 4.13 16.73 2.14
N THR A 58 3.79 16.95 0.85
CA THR A 58 2.68 16.29 0.18
C THR A 58 3.01 14.83 -0.08
N VAL A 59 4.20 14.55 -0.60
CA VAL A 59 4.70 13.18 -0.84
C VAL A 59 4.67 12.35 0.44
N GLU A 60 5.23 12.89 1.53
CA GLU A 60 5.23 12.24 2.83
C GLU A 60 3.82 11.96 3.37
N ARG A 61 2.91 12.95 3.30
CA ARG A 61 1.52 12.80 3.77
C ARG A 61 0.78 11.74 2.98
N VAL A 62 0.97 11.70 1.66
CA VAL A 62 0.37 10.69 0.77
C VAL A 62 0.89 9.30 1.15
N ARG A 63 2.21 9.14 1.31
CA ARG A 63 2.82 7.86 1.70
C ARG A 63 2.33 7.38 3.07
N LYS A 64 2.34 8.26 4.08
CA LYS A 64 1.86 7.94 5.44
C LYS A 64 0.39 7.53 5.45
N ARG A 65 -0.48 8.29 4.76
CA ARG A 65 -1.92 7.98 4.68
C ARG A 65 -2.17 6.65 3.97
N PHE A 66 -1.39 6.33 2.96
CA PHE A 66 -1.51 5.07 2.23
C PHE A 66 -1.08 3.88 3.09
N MET A 67 0.10 3.95 3.71
CA MET A 67 0.58 2.91 4.64
C MET A 67 -0.37 2.69 5.82
N ALA A 68 -0.94 3.76 6.39
CA ALA A 68 -1.94 3.66 7.45
C ALA A 68 -3.21 2.92 6.99
N ARG A 69 -3.70 3.20 5.77
CA ARG A 69 -4.87 2.50 5.20
C ARG A 69 -4.60 1.02 4.93
N GLN A 70 -3.40 0.69 4.48
CA GLN A 70 -2.97 -0.70 4.28
C GLN A 70 -2.90 -1.47 5.60
N SER A 71 -2.33 -0.85 6.65
CA SER A 71 -2.22 -1.46 7.98
C SER A 71 -3.60 -1.78 8.57
N LEU A 72 -4.59 -0.93 8.32
CA LEU A 72 -5.98 -1.14 8.74
C LEU A 72 -6.75 -2.13 7.85
N GLY A 73 -6.16 -2.62 6.75
CA GLY A 73 -6.82 -3.57 5.86
C GLY A 73 -8.05 -3.01 5.15
N HIS A 74 -8.05 -1.71 4.83
CA HIS A 74 -9.15 -1.05 4.10
C HIS A 74 -8.79 -0.79 2.62
N PRO A 75 -8.78 -1.83 1.76
CA PRO A 75 -8.59 -1.65 0.32
C PRO A 75 -9.79 -0.92 -0.27
N THR A 76 -9.55 0.00 -1.20
CA THR A 76 -10.64 0.58 -2.00
C THR A 76 -11.37 -0.49 -2.81
N ARG A 77 -12.54 -0.14 -3.33
CA ARG A 77 -13.31 -0.99 -4.25
C ARG A 77 -12.50 -1.36 -5.50
N ALA A 78 -11.67 -0.45 -6.01
CA ALA A 78 -10.80 -0.71 -7.15
C ALA A 78 -9.71 -1.73 -6.79
N GLU A 79 -9.09 -1.58 -5.61
CA GLU A 79 -8.09 -2.52 -5.09
C GLU A 79 -8.67 -3.93 -4.95
N ARG A 80 -9.86 -4.07 -4.35
CA ARG A 80 -10.52 -5.37 -4.25
C ARG A 80 -10.78 -6.02 -5.60
N ARG A 81 -11.24 -5.26 -6.60
CA ARG A 81 -11.54 -5.82 -7.93
C ARG A 81 -10.28 -6.39 -8.59
N VAL A 82 -9.16 -5.69 -8.50
CA VAL A 82 -7.89 -6.14 -9.11
C VAL A 82 -7.31 -7.34 -8.35
N CYS A 83 -7.31 -7.34 -7.01
CA CYS A 83 -6.89 -8.50 -6.23
C CYS A 83 -7.68 -9.76 -6.58
N LEU A 84 -9.01 -9.63 -6.73
CA LEU A 84 -9.86 -10.76 -7.10
C LEU A 84 -9.61 -11.24 -8.55
N ALA A 85 -9.26 -10.34 -9.47
CA ALA A 85 -8.98 -10.69 -10.86
C ALA A 85 -7.62 -11.38 -11.04
N ASP A 86 -6.64 -11.03 -10.22
CA ASP A 86 -5.28 -11.60 -10.20
C ASP A 86 -5.21 -12.99 -9.53
N GLY A 87 -6.26 -13.42 -8.82
CA GLY A 87 -6.26 -14.66 -8.02
C GLY A 87 -5.59 -14.50 -6.65
N SER A 88 -4.99 -13.35 -6.38
CA SER A 88 -4.52 -12.91 -5.06
C SER A 88 -5.70 -12.61 -4.14
N HIS A 89 -6.20 -13.63 -3.42
CA HIS A 89 -7.17 -13.39 -2.36
C HIS A 89 -6.56 -12.43 -1.32
N PRO A 90 -7.27 -11.36 -0.89
CA PRO A 90 -6.84 -10.60 0.28
C PRO A 90 -6.79 -11.62 1.40
N GLN A 91 -5.57 -11.94 1.85
CA GLN A 91 -5.37 -12.94 2.87
C GLN A 91 -6.21 -12.45 4.03
N ARG A 92 -7.35 -13.12 4.32
CA ARG A 92 -8.04 -12.91 5.59
C ARG A 92 -6.94 -13.22 6.58
N ARG A 93 -6.36 -12.19 7.20
CA ARG A 93 -5.56 -12.38 8.40
C ARG A 93 -6.54 -13.07 9.33
N ARG A 94 -6.47 -14.41 9.41
CA ARG A 94 -6.99 -15.11 10.57
C ARG A 94 -6.34 -14.36 11.71
N ALA A 95 -7.15 -13.79 12.59
CA ALA A 95 -6.65 -13.41 13.87
C ALA A 95 -6.07 -14.70 14.46
N THR A 96 -4.76 -14.90 14.29
CA THR A 96 -3.97 -15.63 15.26
C THR A 96 -4.10 -14.78 16.51
N GLY A 97 -5.16 -15.05 17.28
CA GLY A 97 -5.18 -14.68 18.68
C GLY A 97 -3.89 -15.21 19.31
N PRO A 98 -3.31 -14.51 20.29
CA PRO A 98 -2.13 -15.03 20.96
C PRO A 98 -2.45 -16.44 21.45
N ALA A 99 -1.63 -17.40 21.01
CA ALA A 99 -1.66 -18.76 21.52
C ALA A 99 -1.49 -18.68 23.04
N GLN A 100 -2.55 -19.00 23.78
CA GLN A 100 -2.50 -19.07 25.23
C GLN A 100 -1.93 -20.43 25.67
N ALA A 101 -1.14 -20.35 26.74
CA ALA A 101 -0.55 -21.40 27.57
C ALA A 101 0.77 -22.02 27.07
N PRO A 102 1.77 -22.01 27.96
CA PRO A 102 2.10 -23.26 28.63
C PRO A 102 1.61 -23.29 30.09
N GLN A 103 1.08 -24.45 30.47
CA GLN A 103 0.70 -24.82 31.83
C GLN A 103 1.95 -25.15 32.66
N ALA A 104 1.94 -24.78 33.95
CA ALA A 104 2.34 -25.65 35.08
C ALA A 104 2.34 -24.84 36.39
N GLN A 105 1.25 -24.90 37.15
CA GLN A 105 1.34 -24.74 38.60
C GLN A 105 1.42 -26.15 39.19
N ALA A 106 2.64 -26.57 39.55
CA ALA A 106 2.86 -27.71 40.42
C ALA A 106 3.05 -27.18 41.84
N LYS A 107 2.19 -27.64 42.75
CA LYS A 107 2.30 -27.52 44.20
C LYS A 107 3.59 -28.19 44.68
N GLU A 108 4.37 -27.51 45.52
CA GLU A 108 4.61 -27.85 46.94
C GLU A 108 5.19 -26.63 47.67
#